data_AF-A0A7J6TAC5-F1
#
_entry.id   AF-A0A7J6TAC5-F1
#
_cell.length_a   1.000
_cell.length_b   1.000
_cell.length_c   1.000
_cell.angle_alpha   90.00
_cell.angle_beta   90.00
_cell.angle_gamma   90.00
#
_symmetry.space_group_name_H-M   'P 1'
#
loop_
_entity.id
_entity.type
_entity.pdbx_description
1 polymer ?
#
loop_
_entity_poly.entity_id
_entity_poly.type
_entity_poly.pdbx_seq_one_letter_code
_entity_poly.pdbx_strand_id
1 'polypeptide(L)'
;MGNLHPNKEWWRERRVAPPTFMGFPDVAKIELRGGELYAERMDAPTVAIIMAKCLKDNIGAPEIWNKLVWRAQHLACRSTEPEICYIWRAVSQRDWYDSHFVATLLGRLDRRLPMFAIHDCSIALEGFINDKFKNERYERRILDQIELLLVNRDDFRVDGLCKLAKSLYKYSESGPLVEVEAVEMLMTKVAAHLTERDLTETDRSLLVDTAEAIAWRVKRGAGSKRKDPSVILVAAAFGGIDRLCRDTAPLSPQCCATCRVGGNHSL
;
A
#
# COMPACT_ATOMS: atom_id res chain seq x y z
N MET A 1 16.02 -48.14 0.55
CA MET A 1 15.97 -47.00 1.48
C MET A 1 16.20 -45.74 0.67
N GLY A 2 15.14 -44.98 0.39
CA GLY A 2 15.18 -43.84 -0.51
C GLY A 2 15.89 -42.65 0.12
N ASN A 3 16.77 -42.01 -0.65
CA ASN A 3 17.51 -40.82 -0.26
C ASN A 3 16.55 -39.69 0.12
N LEU A 4 16.44 -39.40 1.43
CA LEU A 4 15.72 -38.24 1.95
C LEU A 4 16.51 -36.97 1.60
N HIS A 5 15.86 -36.02 0.91
CA HIS A 5 16.46 -34.74 0.56
C HIS A 5 16.77 -33.93 1.83
N PRO A 6 18.02 -33.50 2.08
CA PRO A 6 18.44 -32.82 3.31
C PRO A 6 17.64 -31.54 3.63
N ASN A 7 17.06 -30.91 2.62
CA ASN A 7 16.37 -29.62 2.74
C ASN A 7 14.89 -29.73 3.15
N LYS A 8 14.37 -30.95 3.36
CA LYS A 8 12.94 -31.18 3.69
C LYS A 8 12.70 -31.64 5.13
N GLU A 9 13.73 -31.57 5.98
CA GLU A 9 13.68 -32.12 7.34
C GLU A 9 13.27 -31.06 8.38
N TRP A 10 11.97 -30.85 8.52
CA TRP A 10 11.36 -29.87 9.45
C TRP A 10 11.70 -30.11 10.94
N TRP A 11 12.20 -31.29 11.31
CA TRP A 11 12.51 -31.65 12.70
C TRP A 11 13.88 -31.15 13.21
N ARG A 12 14.77 -30.65 12.34
CA ARG A 12 16.10 -30.14 12.75
C ARG A 12 16.06 -28.77 13.45
N GLU A 13 14.97 -28.00 13.30
CA GLU A 13 14.79 -26.69 13.96
C GLU A 13 14.29 -26.79 15.42
N ARG A 14 14.01 -27.99 15.95
CA ARG A 14 13.34 -28.19 17.24
C ARG A 14 14.11 -27.73 18.49
N ARG A 15 15.41 -27.43 18.41
CA ARG A 15 16.21 -27.11 19.61
C ARG A 15 15.95 -25.70 20.19
N VAL A 16 15.18 -24.84 19.53
CA VAL A 16 14.99 -23.43 19.96
C VAL A 16 13.50 -23.04 20.13
N ALA A 17 12.54 -23.97 20.07
CA ALA A 17 11.12 -23.62 20.16
C ALA A 17 10.62 -23.54 21.62
N PRO A 18 10.01 -22.42 22.06
CA PRO A 18 9.24 -22.39 23.30
C PRO A 18 7.95 -23.24 23.18
N PRO A 19 7.40 -23.71 24.32
CA PRO A 19 6.31 -24.70 24.38
C PRO A 19 4.94 -24.19 23.88
N THR A 20 4.81 -22.92 23.55
CA THR A 20 3.65 -22.34 22.86
C THR A 20 4.04 -21.98 21.43
N PHE A 21 3.46 -22.72 20.48
CA PHE A 21 3.53 -22.45 19.04
C PHE A 21 2.73 -21.16 18.74
N MET A 22 3.27 -20.01 19.15
CA MET A 22 2.71 -18.65 19.00
C MET A 22 3.57 -17.78 18.07
N GLY A 23 4.31 -18.38 17.15
CA GLY A 23 5.03 -17.66 16.11
C GLY A 23 4.26 -17.74 14.78
N PHE A 24 4.10 -16.61 14.09
CA PHE A 24 3.64 -16.61 12.70
C PHE A 24 4.53 -17.57 11.89
N PRO A 25 3.96 -18.59 11.22
CA PRO A 25 4.77 -19.55 10.48
C PRO A 25 5.54 -18.81 9.39
N ASP A 26 6.80 -19.22 9.18
CA ASP A 26 7.57 -18.77 8.04
C ASP A 26 6.81 -19.16 6.77
N VAL A 27 6.33 -18.15 6.03
CA VAL A 27 5.43 -18.34 4.89
C VAL A 27 6.11 -19.17 3.81
N ALA A 28 7.42 -19.01 3.65
CA ALA A 28 8.22 -19.78 2.71
C ALA A 28 8.36 -21.27 3.10
N LYS A 29 8.00 -21.64 4.33
CA LYS A 29 8.09 -23.01 4.87
C LYS A 29 6.73 -23.61 5.21
N ILE A 30 5.63 -23.03 4.73
CA ILE A 30 4.27 -23.52 4.99
C ILE A 30 4.10 -24.98 4.56
N GLU A 31 4.67 -25.38 3.40
CA GLU A 31 4.64 -26.77 2.92
C GLU A 31 5.34 -27.76 3.88
N LEU A 32 6.43 -27.34 4.52
CA LEU A 32 7.21 -28.18 5.43
C LEU A 32 6.53 -28.42 6.79
N ARG A 33 5.54 -27.59 7.15
CA ARG A 33 4.91 -27.58 8.48
C ARG A 33 3.47 -28.14 8.50
N GLY A 34 3.05 -28.87 7.46
CA GLY A 34 1.70 -29.43 7.34
C GLY A 34 0.67 -28.41 6.84
N GLY A 35 1.06 -27.60 5.86
CA GLY A 35 0.49 -26.30 5.46
C GLY A 35 -0.98 -26.20 5.04
N GLU A 36 -1.82 -27.23 5.19
CA GLU A 36 -3.27 -27.12 5.00
C GLU A 36 -3.97 -26.64 6.27
N LEU A 37 -3.62 -27.23 7.41
CA LEU A 37 -4.31 -26.98 8.69
C LEU A 37 -4.10 -25.55 9.23
N TYR A 38 -2.99 -24.90 8.84
CA TYR A 38 -2.72 -23.51 9.19
C TYR A 38 -3.56 -22.54 8.37
N ALA A 39 -3.56 -22.67 7.04
CA ALA A 39 -4.29 -21.77 6.16
C ALA A 39 -5.80 -21.77 6.45
N GLU A 40 -6.36 -22.92 6.81
CA GLU A 40 -7.78 -23.07 7.16
C GLU A 40 -8.17 -22.45 8.50
N ARG A 41 -7.22 -22.28 9.43
CA ARG A 41 -7.49 -21.79 10.80
C ARG A 41 -7.13 -20.33 11.02
N MET A 42 -6.51 -19.66 10.05
CA MET A 42 -6.16 -18.25 10.17
C MET A 42 -7.41 -17.39 10.36
N ASP A 43 -7.34 -16.43 11.27
CA ASP A 43 -8.30 -15.34 11.39
C ASP A 43 -7.98 -14.21 10.41
N ALA A 44 -8.91 -13.28 10.24
CA ALA A 44 -8.81 -12.25 9.20
C ALA A 44 -7.61 -11.28 9.39
N PRO A 45 -7.26 -10.83 10.61
CA PRO A 45 -6.03 -10.08 10.85
C PRO A 45 -4.78 -10.85 10.41
N THR A 46 -4.69 -12.14 10.76
CA THR A 46 -3.54 -12.98 10.41
C THR A 46 -3.42 -13.15 8.90
N VAL A 47 -4.53 -13.39 8.19
CA VAL A 47 -4.52 -13.50 6.73
C VAL A 47 -4.02 -12.19 6.10
N ALA A 48 -4.53 -11.04 6.54
CA ALA A 48 -4.11 -9.73 6.04
C ALA A 48 -2.61 -9.47 6.26
N ILE A 49 -2.09 -9.76 7.45
CA ILE A 49 -0.67 -9.59 7.79
C ILE A 49 0.20 -10.54 6.97
N ILE A 50 -0.20 -11.81 6.83
CA ILE A 50 0.56 -12.80 6.05
C ILE A 50 0.59 -12.39 4.59
N MET A 51 -0.54 -12.01 4.00
CA MET A 51 -0.58 -11.55 2.60
C MET A 51 0.29 -10.31 2.38
N ALA A 52 0.27 -9.34 3.31
CA ALA A 52 1.16 -8.18 3.26
C ALA A 52 2.65 -8.57 3.38
N LYS A 53 2.98 -9.57 4.21
CA LYS A 53 4.34 -10.10 4.32
C LYS A 53 4.77 -10.85 3.05
N CYS A 54 3.87 -11.63 2.43
CA CYS A 54 4.14 -12.28 1.15
C CYS A 54 4.54 -11.27 0.08
N LEU A 55 3.88 -10.12 0.02
CA LEU A 55 4.27 -9.04 -0.89
C LEU A 55 5.65 -8.48 -0.57
N LYS A 56 5.91 -8.19 0.71
CA LYS A 56 7.19 -7.62 1.14
C LYS A 56 8.37 -8.54 0.83
N ASP A 57 8.20 -9.83 1.07
CA ASP A 57 9.22 -10.86 0.87
C ASP A 57 9.22 -11.40 -0.58
N ASN A 58 8.39 -10.83 -1.48
CA ASN A 58 8.19 -11.24 -2.87
C ASN A 58 7.89 -12.74 -3.05
N ILE A 59 7.11 -13.32 -2.14
CA ILE A 59 6.71 -14.73 -2.18
C ILE A 59 5.57 -14.91 -3.17
N GLY A 60 5.85 -15.67 -4.23
CA GLY A 60 4.97 -15.80 -5.39
C GLY A 60 4.33 -17.16 -5.63
N ALA A 61 4.52 -18.12 -4.72
CA ALA A 61 4.10 -19.50 -4.93
C ALA A 61 2.57 -19.60 -5.10
N PRO A 62 2.06 -20.09 -6.25
CA PRO A 62 0.62 -20.17 -6.52
C PRO A 62 -0.16 -20.97 -5.48
N GLU A 63 0.45 -22.03 -4.94
CA GLU A 63 -0.17 -22.88 -3.91
C GLU A 63 -0.49 -22.10 -2.62
N ILE A 64 0.39 -21.17 -2.24
CA ILE A 64 0.21 -20.33 -1.05
C ILE A 64 -0.91 -19.32 -1.31
N TRP A 65 -0.88 -18.63 -2.46
CA TRP A 65 -1.88 -17.62 -2.80
C TRP A 65 -3.27 -18.20 -3.00
N ASN A 66 -3.40 -19.39 -3.60
CA ASN A 66 -4.66 -20.13 -3.67
C ASN A 66 -5.29 -20.34 -2.29
N LYS A 67 -4.51 -20.82 -1.33
CA LYS A 67 -4.97 -21.07 0.04
C LYS A 67 -5.33 -19.78 0.78
N LEU A 68 -4.52 -18.74 0.63
CA LEU A 68 -4.76 -17.43 1.27
C LEU A 68 -6.00 -16.74 0.69
N VAL A 69 -6.17 -16.74 -0.63
CA VAL A 69 -7.33 -16.14 -1.32
C VAL A 69 -8.60 -16.90 -0.97
N TRP A 70 -8.58 -18.24 -1.01
CA TRP A 70 -9.70 -19.07 -0.56
C TRP A 70 -10.09 -18.74 0.88
N ARG A 71 -9.11 -18.65 1.80
CA ARG A 71 -9.39 -18.33 3.20
C ARG A 71 -9.94 -16.91 3.35
N ALA A 72 -9.36 -15.93 2.66
CA ALA A 72 -9.82 -14.55 2.66
C ALA A 72 -11.27 -14.44 2.19
N GLN A 73 -11.67 -15.21 1.18
CA GLN A 73 -13.05 -15.25 0.69
C GLN A 73 -14.04 -15.69 1.77
N HIS A 74 -13.72 -16.75 2.51
CA HIS A 74 -14.55 -17.25 3.62
C HIS A 74 -14.62 -16.28 4.81
N LEU A 75 -13.60 -15.45 4.98
CA LEU A 75 -13.53 -14.47 6.06
C LEU A 75 -14.11 -13.11 5.69
N ALA A 76 -14.28 -12.79 4.41
CA ALA A 76 -14.65 -11.46 3.92
C ALA A 76 -15.86 -10.85 4.65
N CYS A 77 -16.90 -11.64 4.92
CA CYS A 77 -18.11 -11.15 5.61
C CYS A 77 -17.86 -10.74 7.08
N ARG A 78 -16.81 -11.29 7.71
CA ARG A 78 -16.44 -11.06 9.11
C ARG A 78 -15.27 -10.11 9.27
N SER A 79 -14.56 -9.80 8.18
CA SER A 79 -13.39 -8.94 8.21
C SER A 79 -13.73 -7.48 8.53
N THR A 80 -12.82 -6.81 9.22
CA THR A 80 -12.85 -5.38 9.51
C THR A 80 -12.23 -4.56 8.37
N GLU A 81 -12.42 -3.24 8.38
CA GLU A 81 -11.91 -2.29 7.39
C GLU A 81 -10.42 -2.49 7.04
N PRO A 82 -9.49 -2.43 8.01
CA PRO A 82 -8.07 -2.55 7.71
C PRO A 82 -7.75 -3.90 7.08
N GLU A 83 -8.35 -4.98 7.59
CA GLU A 83 -8.13 -6.34 7.08
C GLU A 83 -8.54 -6.45 5.61
N ILE A 84 -9.73 -5.96 5.25
CA ILE A 84 -10.23 -6.02 3.87
C ILE A 84 -9.33 -5.19 2.96
N CYS A 85 -8.90 -3.99 3.39
CA CYS A 85 -8.02 -3.13 2.61
C CYS A 85 -6.65 -3.79 2.36
N TYR A 86 -6.04 -4.39 3.37
CA TYR A 86 -4.76 -5.09 3.21
C TYR A 86 -4.88 -6.33 2.32
N ILE A 87 -5.96 -7.11 2.46
CA ILE A 87 -6.23 -8.26 1.59
C ILE A 87 -6.42 -7.79 0.14
N TRP A 88 -7.24 -6.75 -0.08
CA TRP A 88 -7.50 -6.17 -1.40
C TRP A 88 -6.21 -5.73 -2.09
N ARG A 89 -5.42 -4.90 -1.40
CA ARG A 89 -4.12 -4.44 -1.87
C ARG A 89 -3.18 -5.60 -2.18
N ALA A 90 -3.16 -6.63 -1.33
CA ALA A 90 -2.24 -7.74 -1.50
C ALA A 90 -2.55 -8.56 -2.76
N VAL A 91 -3.83 -8.82 -3.00
CA VAL A 91 -4.28 -9.57 -4.16
C VAL A 91 -4.07 -8.77 -5.45
N SER A 92 -4.37 -7.47 -5.43
CA SER A 92 -4.20 -6.62 -6.61
C SER A 92 -2.72 -6.39 -6.98
N GLN A 93 -1.83 -6.18 -6.00
CA GLN A 93 -0.40 -6.00 -6.25
C GLN A 93 0.28 -7.29 -6.72
N ARG A 94 -0.21 -8.46 -6.30
CA ARG A 94 0.27 -9.75 -6.80
C ARG A 94 -0.34 -10.13 -8.15
N ASP A 95 -1.31 -9.37 -8.62
CA ASP A 95 -2.06 -9.64 -9.86
C ASP A 95 -2.80 -10.99 -9.85
N TRP A 96 -3.26 -11.41 -8.67
CA TRP A 96 -4.00 -12.67 -8.50
C TRP A 96 -5.49 -12.45 -8.76
N TYR A 97 -5.92 -12.62 -10.01
CA TYR A 97 -7.29 -12.30 -10.40
C TYR A 97 -8.24 -13.50 -10.36
N ASP A 98 -9.27 -13.40 -9.52
CA ASP A 98 -10.45 -14.28 -9.51
C ASP A 98 -11.70 -13.39 -9.43
N SER A 99 -12.58 -13.50 -10.44
CA SER A 99 -13.78 -12.68 -10.56
C SER A 99 -14.74 -12.85 -9.38
N HIS A 100 -14.92 -14.07 -8.87
CA HIS A 100 -15.81 -14.33 -7.74
C HIS A 100 -15.25 -13.75 -6.43
N PHE A 101 -13.95 -13.89 -6.24
CA PHE A 101 -13.25 -13.31 -5.12
C PHE A 101 -13.30 -11.77 -5.14
N VAL A 102 -12.98 -11.17 -6.30
CA VAL A 102 -13.00 -9.71 -6.50
C VAL A 102 -14.39 -9.15 -6.27
N ALA A 103 -15.45 -9.77 -6.82
CA ALA A 103 -16.82 -9.34 -6.60
C ALA A 103 -17.21 -9.39 -5.11
N THR A 104 -16.81 -10.44 -4.39
CA THR A 104 -17.07 -10.62 -2.96
C THR A 104 -16.37 -9.53 -2.13
N LEU A 105 -15.09 -9.30 -2.39
CA LEU A 105 -14.33 -8.27 -1.68
C LEU A 105 -14.81 -6.86 -2.00
N LEU A 106 -15.09 -6.54 -3.27
CA LEU A 106 -15.62 -5.24 -3.66
C LEU A 106 -16.96 -4.96 -3.00
N GLY A 107 -17.88 -5.94 -2.98
CA GLY A 107 -19.16 -5.79 -2.27
C GLY A 107 -18.98 -5.56 -0.77
N ARG A 108 -17.96 -6.20 -0.16
CA ARG A 108 -17.64 -5.99 1.26
C ARG A 108 -16.99 -4.63 1.52
N LEU A 109 -16.01 -4.23 0.72
CA LEU A 109 -15.38 -2.91 0.75
C LEU A 109 -16.46 -1.83 0.67
N ASP A 110 -17.39 -1.97 -0.26
CA ASP A 110 -18.47 -1.01 -0.47
C ASP A 110 -19.38 -0.83 0.74
N ARG A 111 -19.75 -1.96 1.36
CA ARG A 111 -20.60 -1.98 2.55
C ARG A 111 -19.92 -1.35 3.77
N ARG A 112 -18.60 -1.47 3.86
CA ARG A 112 -17.80 -0.97 5.00
C ARG A 112 -17.19 0.40 4.74
N LEU A 113 -17.24 0.92 3.51
CA LEU A 113 -16.67 2.20 3.11
C LEU A 113 -16.98 3.38 4.07
N PRO A 114 -18.21 3.55 4.60
CA PRO A 114 -18.50 4.63 5.53
C PRO A 114 -17.71 4.58 6.85
N MET A 115 -17.16 3.43 7.20
CA MET A 115 -16.38 3.20 8.43
C MET A 115 -14.87 3.33 8.20
N PHE A 116 -14.42 3.60 6.97
CA PHE A 116 -12.99 3.65 6.65
C PHE A 116 -12.32 4.85 7.31
N ALA A 117 -11.14 4.61 7.88
CA ALA A 117 -10.22 5.68 8.21
C ALA A 117 -9.47 6.15 6.96
N ILE A 118 -8.85 7.33 7.05
CA ILE A 118 -8.07 7.90 5.95
C ILE A 118 -6.93 6.97 5.48
N HIS A 119 -6.36 6.22 6.43
CA HIS A 119 -5.32 5.23 6.17
C HIS A 119 -5.88 4.02 5.41
N ASP A 120 -7.08 3.54 5.72
CA ASP A 120 -7.72 2.44 5.01
C ASP A 120 -8.04 2.84 3.57
N CYS A 121 -8.54 4.07 3.36
CA CYS A 121 -8.75 4.64 2.02
C CYS A 121 -7.45 4.68 1.21
N SER A 122 -6.32 5.07 1.83
CA SER A 122 -5.02 5.10 1.15
C SER A 122 -4.57 3.71 0.67
N ILE A 123 -4.82 2.67 1.47
CA ILE A 123 -4.49 1.29 1.13
C ILE A 123 -5.43 0.75 0.05
N ALA A 124 -6.73 1.05 0.16
CA ALA A 124 -7.72 0.64 -0.82
C ALA A 124 -7.40 1.21 -2.21
N LEU A 125 -7.04 2.49 -2.29
CA LEU A 125 -6.62 3.16 -3.53
C LEU A 125 -5.41 2.49 -4.18
N GLU A 126 -4.42 2.04 -3.41
CA GLU A 126 -3.27 1.31 -3.96
C GLU A 126 -3.71 0.04 -4.72
N GLY A 127 -4.86 -0.52 -4.36
CA GLY A 127 -5.37 -1.70 -5.03
C GLY A 127 -5.95 -1.45 -6.42
N PHE A 128 -6.53 -0.26 -6.65
CA PHE A 128 -7.12 0.14 -7.92
C PHE A 128 -6.09 0.63 -8.95
N ILE A 129 -4.82 0.73 -8.57
CA ILE A 129 -3.72 1.04 -9.50
C ILE A 129 -3.59 -0.06 -10.57
N ASN A 130 -3.90 -1.32 -10.24
CA ASN A 130 -3.85 -2.42 -11.20
C ASN A 130 -5.07 -2.40 -12.12
N ASP A 131 -4.83 -2.31 -13.44
CA ASP A 131 -5.85 -2.27 -14.49
C ASP A 131 -6.89 -3.39 -14.41
N LYS A 132 -6.51 -4.60 -13.97
CA LYS A 132 -7.46 -5.73 -13.86
C LYS A 132 -8.46 -5.56 -12.72
N PHE A 133 -8.13 -4.75 -11.71
CA PHE A 133 -8.91 -4.54 -10.50
C PHE A 133 -9.66 -3.20 -10.52
N LYS A 134 -9.52 -2.44 -11.62
CA LYS A 134 -10.18 -1.14 -11.78
C LYS A 134 -11.68 -1.26 -11.75
N ASN A 135 -12.30 -0.31 -11.06
CA ASN A 135 -13.74 -0.15 -11.02
C ASN A 135 -14.07 1.32 -10.74
N GLU A 136 -14.38 2.05 -11.81
CA GLU A 136 -14.65 3.50 -11.79
C GLU A 136 -15.69 3.90 -10.74
N ARG A 137 -16.71 3.05 -10.51
CA ARG A 137 -17.74 3.33 -9.52
C ARG A 137 -17.18 3.30 -8.10
N TYR A 138 -16.35 2.31 -7.78
CA TYR A 138 -15.77 2.19 -6.44
C TYR A 138 -14.62 3.16 -6.21
N GLU A 139 -13.82 3.41 -7.24
CA GLU A 139 -12.76 4.43 -7.25
C GLU A 139 -13.34 5.78 -6.87
N ARG A 140 -14.39 6.23 -7.57
CA ARG A 140 -15.07 7.49 -7.27
C ARG A 140 -15.60 7.53 -5.84
N ARG A 141 -16.25 6.46 -5.37
CA ARG A 141 -16.77 6.40 -4.00
C ARG A 141 -15.68 6.49 -2.93
N ILE A 142 -14.50 5.92 -3.19
CA ILE A 142 -13.36 6.05 -2.27
C ILE A 142 -12.83 7.48 -2.27
N LEU A 143 -12.73 8.12 -3.44
CA LEU A 143 -12.34 9.53 -3.54
C LEU A 143 -13.35 10.43 -2.80
N ASP A 144 -14.65 10.18 -2.97
CA ASP A 144 -15.72 10.90 -2.26
C ASP A 144 -15.60 10.69 -0.74
N GLN A 145 -15.30 9.47 -0.27
CA GLN A 145 -15.09 9.19 1.14
C GLN A 145 -13.86 9.90 1.70
N ILE A 146 -12.76 9.95 0.94
CA ILE A 146 -11.56 10.72 1.31
C ILE A 146 -11.90 12.20 1.42
N GLU A 147 -12.67 12.73 0.46
CA GLU A 147 -13.12 14.11 0.50
C GLU A 147 -13.93 14.39 1.76
N LEU A 148 -14.92 13.55 2.06
CA LEU A 148 -15.77 13.68 3.24
C LEU A 148 -14.97 13.63 4.54
N LEU A 149 -13.97 12.74 4.63
CA LEU A 149 -13.08 12.68 5.79
C LEU A 149 -12.29 13.99 5.92
N LEU A 150 -11.61 14.44 4.85
CA LEU A 150 -10.76 15.63 4.87
C LEU A 150 -11.53 16.93 5.16
N VAL A 151 -12.83 16.98 4.89
CA VAL A 151 -13.67 18.15 5.16
C VAL A 151 -14.23 18.15 6.58
N ASN A 152 -14.57 16.98 7.12
CA ASN A 152 -15.32 16.88 8.38
C ASN A 152 -14.47 16.49 9.59
N ARG A 153 -13.21 16.12 9.38
CA ARG A 153 -12.31 15.66 10.45
C ARG A 153 -10.96 16.36 10.34
N ASP A 154 -10.38 16.64 11.49
CA ASP A 154 -9.04 17.22 11.64
C ASP A 154 -8.14 16.33 12.52
N ASP A 155 -8.59 15.17 12.98
CA ASP A 155 -7.87 14.32 13.92
C ASP A 155 -6.92 13.31 13.24
N PHE A 156 -6.40 13.65 12.07
CA PHE A 156 -5.56 12.76 11.29
C PHE A 156 -4.14 12.68 11.83
N ARG A 157 -3.59 11.46 11.83
CA ARG A 157 -2.15 11.24 12.01
C ARG A 157 -1.41 11.67 10.75
N VAL A 158 -0.28 12.36 10.92
CA VAL A 158 0.59 12.82 9.82
C VAL A 158 0.98 11.65 8.90
N ASP A 159 1.38 10.51 9.48
CA ASP A 159 1.70 9.28 8.73
C ASP A 159 0.57 8.86 7.76
N GLY A 160 -0.69 9.02 8.19
CA GLY A 160 -1.87 8.67 7.39
C GLY A 160 -2.05 9.62 6.21
N LEU A 161 -1.86 10.92 6.42
CA LEU A 161 -1.93 11.95 5.38
C LEU A 161 -0.80 11.78 4.36
N CYS A 162 0.43 11.50 4.81
CA CYS A 162 1.56 11.23 3.94
C CYS A 162 1.34 9.98 3.08
N LYS A 163 0.85 8.88 3.67
CA LYS A 163 0.51 7.67 2.92
C LYS A 163 -0.59 7.92 1.90
N LEU A 164 -1.62 8.69 2.27
CA LEU A 164 -2.68 9.09 1.35
C LEU A 164 -2.12 9.90 0.18
N ALA A 165 -1.27 10.90 0.42
CA ALA A 165 -0.65 11.70 -0.63
C ALA A 165 0.13 10.84 -1.62
N LYS A 166 0.90 9.87 -1.11
CA LYS A 166 1.63 8.90 -1.93
C LYS A 166 0.70 8.01 -2.76
N SER A 167 -0.38 7.50 -2.17
CA SER A 167 -1.37 6.67 -2.88
C SER A 167 -2.09 7.46 -3.98
N LEU A 168 -2.49 8.70 -3.69
CA LEU A 168 -3.11 9.61 -4.66
C LEU A 168 -2.18 9.93 -5.83
N TYR A 169 -0.91 10.20 -5.54
CA TYR A 169 0.10 10.41 -6.57
C TYR A 169 0.23 9.19 -7.50
N LYS A 170 0.44 8.00 -6.95
CA LYS A 170 0.53 6.77 -7.75
C LYS A 170 -0.76 6.52 -8.55
N TYR A 171 -1.91 6.72 -7.92
CA TYR A 171 -3.21 6.57 -8.57
C TYR A 171 -3.33 7.50 -9.79
N SER A 172 -2.90 8.76 -9.65
CA SER A 172 -2.95 9.75 -10.73
C SER A 172 -2.01 9.49 -11.92
N GLU A 173 -0.96 8.68 -11.72
CA GLU A 173 -0.11 8.21 -12.81
C GLU A 173 -0.76 7.07 -13.60
N SER A 174 -1.55 6.23 -12.91
CA SER A 174 -2.26 5.09 -13.50
C SER A 174 -3.70 5.37 -13.97
N GLY A 175 -4.29 6.47 -13.50
CA GLY A 175 -5.72 6.75 -13.61
C GLY A 175 -6.13 7.47 -14.90
N PRO A 176 -7.43 7.42 -15.26
CA PRO A 176 -7.97 8.18 -16.39
C PRO A 176 -7.91 9.69 -16.11
N LEU A 177 -7.72 10.50 -17.16
CA LEU A 177 -7.56 11.97 -17.07
C LEU A 177 -8.66 12.68 -16.28
N VAL A 178 -9.89 12.16 -16.31
CA VAL A 178 -11.07 12.78 -15.66
C VAL A 178 -10.96 12.75 -14.13
N GLU A 179 -10.32 11.74 -13.55
CA GLU A 179 -10.16 11.63 -12.10
C GLU A 179 -8.94 12.39 -11.58
N VAL A 180 -8.08 12.88 -12.49
CA VAL A 180 -6.90 13.67 -12.13
C VAL A 180 -7.32 14.98 -11.46
N GLU A 181 -8.39 15.64 -11.90
CA GLU A 181 -8.86 16.89 -11.28
C GLU A 181 -9.33 16.67 -9.83
N ALA A 182 -10.09 15.60 -9.59
CA ALA A 182 -10.54 15.22 -8.25
C ALA A 182 -9.33 14.91 -7.34
N VAL A 183 -8.36 14.16 -7.86
CA VAL A 183 -7.11 13.86 -7.13
C VAL A 183 -6.30 15.13 -6.84
N GLU A 184 -6.20 16.07 -7.77
CA GLU A 184 -5.51 17.35 -7.56
C GLU A 184 -6.18 18.19 -6.46
N MET A 185 -7.52 18.23 -6.45
CA MET A 185 -8.28 18.89 -5.39
C MET A 185 -8.01 18.24 -4.02
N LEU A 186 -8.05 16.90 -3.93
CA LEU A 186 -7.76 16.18 -2.70
C LEU A 186 -6.32 16.39 -2.23
N MET A 187 -5.34 16.38 -3.15
CA MET A 187 -3.94 16.69 -2.84
C MET A 187 -3.78 18.10 -2.27
N THR A 188 -4.62 19.06 -2.65
CA THR A 188 -4.67 20.41 -2.03
C THR A 188 -5.10 20.33 -0.58
N LYS A 189 -6.21 19.63 -0.33
CA LYS A 189 -6.76 19.48 1.03
C LYS A 189 -5.75 18.77 1.93
N VAL A 190 -5.12 17.70 1.45
CA VAL A 190 -4.04 17.00 2.18
C VAL A 190 -2.87 17.93 2.48
N ALA A 191 -2.41 18.74 1.50
CA ALA A 191 -1.34 19.71 1.73
C ALA A 191 -1.71 20.75 2.79
N ALA A 192 -2.93 21.29 2.75
CA ALA A 192 -3.41 22.22 3.77
C ALA A 192 -3.39 21.58 5.18
N HIS A 193 -3.92 20.37 5.32
CA HIS A 193 -3.85 19.61 6.58
C HIS A 193 -2.41 19.38 7.06
N LEU A 194 -1.45 19.13 6.15
CA LEU A 194 -0.04 18.97 6.50
C LEU A 194 0.64 20.28 6.93
N THR A 195 0.22 21.44 6.43
CA THR A 195 0.79 22.74 6.83
C THR A 195 0.51 23.12 8.29
N GLU A 196 -0.59 22.60 8.83
CA GLU A 196 -1.05 22.93 10.19
C GLU A 196 -0.47 21.99 11.26
N ARG A 197 0.36 21.01 10.86
CA ARG A 197 0.82 19.93 11.74
C ARG A 197 2.31 19.97 11.97
N ASP A 198 2.72 19.43 13.11
CA ASP A 198 4.12 19.16 13.41
C ASP A 198 4.57 17.90 12.65
N LEU A 199 5.65 18.04 11.87
CA LEU A 199 6.21 16.99 11.02
C LEU A 199 7.44 16.32 11.65
N THR A 200 7.89 16.78 12.83
CA THR A 200 9.16 16.37 13.42
C THR A 200 9.24 14.88 13.79
N GLU A 201 8.12 14.28 14.18
CA GLU A 201 8.04 12.87 14.59
C GLU A 201 7.88 11.88 13.42
N THR A 202 7.67 12.38 12.20
CA THR A 202 7.38 11.54 11.03
C THR A 202 8.67 10.99 10.42
N ASP A 203 8.62 9.76 9.89
CA ASP A 203 9.75 9.16 9.19
C ASP A 203 10.18 10.03 8.00
N ARG A 204 11.48 10.35 7.93
CA ARG A 204 12.06 11.21 6.90
C ARG A 204 11.86 10.64 5.50
N SER A 205 11.91 9.31 5.35
CA SER A 205 11.71 8.67 4.04
C SER A 205 10.30 8.94 3.50
N LEU A 206 9.30 8.84 4.38
CA LEU A 206 7.90 9.11 4.05
C LEU A 206 7.66 10.60 3.76
N LEU A 207 8.35 11.49 4.46
CA LEU A 207 8.29 12.92 4.18
C LEU A 207 8.83 13.26 2.78
N VAL A 208 9.96 12.68 2.38
CA VAL A 208 10.53 12.89 1.03
C VAL A 208 9.57 12.39 -0.05
N ASP A 209 9.02 11.17 0.09
CA ASP A 209 8.02 10.65 -0.84
C ASP A 209 6.78 11.56 -0.95
N THR A 210 6.35 12.13 0.18
CA THR A 210 5.22 13.06 0.24
C THR A 210 5.56 14.37 -0.46
N ALA A 211 6.78 14.86 -0.30
CA ALA A 211 7.29 16.05 -0.98
C ALA A 211 7.22 15.90 -2.50
N GLU A 212 7.69 14.75 -3.00
CA GLU A 212 7.69 14.44 -4.43
C GLU A 212 6.26 14.39 -4.97
N ALA A 213 5.35 13.71 -4.26
CA ALA A 213 3.93 13.63 -4.60
C ALA A 213 3.28 15.03 -4.69
N ILE A 214 3.56 15.92 -3.74
CA ILE A 214 3.00 17.28 -3.71
C ILE A 214 3.66 18.17 -4.77
N ALA A 215 4.98 18.06 -4.96
CA ALA A 215 5.73 18.80 -5.97
C ALA A 215 5.30 18.41 -7.40
N TRP A 216 4.99 17.14 -7.64
CA TRP A 216 4.42 16.68 -8.91
C TRP A 216 3.15 17.47 -9.27
N ARG A 217 2.24 17.65 -8.30
CA ARG A 217 1.03 18.45 -8.50
C ARG A 217 1.36 19.91 -8.84
N VAL A 218 2.36 20.50 -8.17
CA VAL A 218 2.79 21.89 -8.46
C VAL A 218 3.28 22.01 -9.90
N LYS A 219 4.02 21.01 -10.41
CA LYS A 219 4.52 20.98 -11.79
C LYS A 219 3.37 20.83 -12.80
N ARG A 220 2.39 19.96 -12.53
CA ARG A 220 1.23 19.76 -13.41
C ARG A 220 0.31 20.99 -13.43
N GLY A 221 0.09 21.62 -12.28
CA GLY A 221 -0.67 22.85 -12.13
C GLY A 221 0.03 24.12 -12.63
N ALA A 222 1.28 24.05 -13.12
CA ALA A 222 2.04 25.22 -13.58
C ALA A 222 1.43 25.92 -14.82
N GLY A 223 0.49 25.26 -15.52
CA GLY A 223 -0.33 25.87 -16.58
C GLY A 223 -1.62 26.54 -16.07
N SER A 224 -2.00 26.34 -14.80
CA SER A 224 -3.23 26.90 -14.21
C SER A 224 -2.94 28.21 -13.47
N LYS A 225 -3.76 29.23 -13.70
CA LYS A 225 -3.60 30.58 -13.12
C LYS A 225 -3.78 30.65 -11.59
N ARG A 226 -4.24 29.57 -10.95
CA ARG A 226 -4.39 29.49 -9.49
C ARG A 226 -3.41 28.47 -8.91
N LYS A 227 -2.29 28.96 -8.40
CA LYS A 227 -1.42 28.17 -7.52
C LYS A 227 -1.90 28.37 -6.09
N ASP A 228 -2.33 27.28 -5.45
CA ASP A 228 -2.71 27.32 -4.04
C ASP A 228 -1.46 27.50 -3.17
N PRO A 229 -1.41 28.53 -2.30
CA PRO A 229 -0.23 28.83 -1.49
C PRO A 229 0.11 27.71 -0.52
N SER A 230 -0.86 26.92 -0.04
CA SER A 230 -0.62 25.80 0.87
C SER A 230 0.30 24.74 0.23
N VAL A 231 0.05 24.43 -1.04
CA VAL A 231 0.79 23.42 -1.82
C VAL A 231 2.22 23.89 -2.08
N ILE A 232 2.41 25.17 -2.39
CA ILE A 232 3.73 25.76 -2.57
C ILE A 232 4.50 25.76 -1.24
N LEU A 233 3.83 26.12 -0.14
CA LEU A 233 4.43 26.15 1.18
C LEU A 233 4.89 24.77 1.62
N VAL A 234 4.06 23.74 1.43
CA VAL A 234 4.45 22.34 1.70
C VAL A 234 5.58 21.92 0.77
N ALA A 235 5.46 22.12 -0.54
CA ALA A 235 6.53 21.74 -1.47
C ALA A 235 7.86 22.45 -1.14
N ALA A 236 7.82 23.70 -0.67
CA ALA A 236 9.00 24.45 -0.26
C ALA A 236 9.56 23.97 1.09
N ALA A 237 8.70 23.76 2.09
CA ALA A 237 9.09 23.25 3.41
C ALA A 237 9.78 21.88 3.27
N PHE A 238 9.21 21.01 2.46
CA PHE A 238 9.77 19.69 2.20
C PHE A 238 10.96 19.71 1.23
N GLY A 239 11.01 20.63 0.26
CA GLY A 239 12.19 20.84 -0.59
C GLY A 239 13.41 21.32 0.19
N GLY A 240 13.20 22.07 1.28
CA GLY A 240 14.25 22.39 2.25
C GLY A 240 14.77 21.15 2.98
N ILE A 241 13.87 20.24 3.38
CA ILE A 241 14.22 18.96 4.03
C ILE A 241 15.01 18.05 3.06
N ASP A 242 14.59 17.93 1.80
CA ASP A 242 15.31 17.13 0.80
C ASP A 242 16.73 17.66 0.52
N ARG A 243 16.90 19.00 0.45
CA ARG A 243 18.25 19.60 0.34
C ARG A 243 19.11 19.32 1.56
N LEU A 244 18.56 19.49 2.77
CA LEU A 244 19.26 19.15 4.02
C LEU A 244 19.63 17.66 4.10
N CYS A 245 18.81 16.76 3.57
CA CYS A 245 19.09 15.33 3.50
C CYS A 245 20.19 15.00 2.49
N ARG A 246 20.24 15.67 1.32
CA ARG A 246 21.33 15.50 0.36
C ARG A 246 22.67 16.02 0.88
N ASP A 247 22.63 17.08 1.67
CA ASP A 247 23.83 17.70 2.25
C ASP A 247 24.38 16.93 3.47
N THR A 248 23.59 16.02 4.07
CA THR A 248 23.96 15.27 5.28
C THR A 248 24.19 13.76 5.08
N ALA A 249 23.93 13.22 3.88
CA ALA A 249 24.23 11.82 3.58
C ALA A 249 25.69 11.65 3.08
N PRO A 250 26.56 10.89 3.76
CA PRO A 250 27.79 10.44 3.13
C PRO A 250 27.42 9.47 2.01
N LEU A 251 27.88 9.79 0.79
CA LEU A 251 27.75 8.97 -0.42
C LEU A 251 28.06 7.49 -0.11
N SER A 252 27.03 6.65 -0.05
CA SER A 252 27.21 5.20 -0.14
C SER A 252 27.07 4.78 -1.62
N PRO A 253 28.00 4.01 -2.21
CA PRO A 253 28.11 3.90 -3.68
C PRO A 253 27.10 2.94 -4.35
N GLN A 254 26.06 2.45 -3.66
CA GLN A 254 25.26 1.32 -4.17
C GLN A 254 23.91 1.66 -4.78
N CYS A 255 23.44 2.92 -4.71
CA CYS A 255 22.15 3.31 -5.31
C CYS A 255 22.24 3.89 -6.75
N CYS A 256 23.43 3.98 -7.36
CA CYS A 256 23.59 4.54 -8.72
C CYS A 256 23.36 3.53 -9.87
N ALA A 257 23.01 2.26 -9.60
CA ALA A 257 23.01 1.23 -10.65
C ALA A 257 21.70 1.09 -11.45
N THR A 258 20.59 1.74 -11.07
CA THR A 258 19.30 1.56 -11.76
C THR A 258 18.82 2.75 -12.62
N CYS A 259 19.62 3.82 -12.76
CA CYS A 259 19.31 4.93 -13.68
C CYS A 259 20.10 4.92 -15.01
N ARG A 260 20.65 3.78 -15.45
CA ARG A 260 21.31 3.63 -16.75
C ARG A 260 20.81 2.43 -17.56
N VAL A 261 19.51 2.34 -17.80
CA VAL A 261 19.00 1.63 -18.99
C VAL A 261 17.77 2.39 -19.48
N GLY A 262 17.95 3.26 -20.47
CA GLY A 262 16.82 3.95 -21.10
C GLY A 262 17.21 5.21 -21.87
N GLY A 263 17.67 5.01 -23.11
CA GLY A 263 17.80 6.04 -24.15
C GLY A 263 19.21 6.11 -24.74
N ASN A 264 19.43 6.09 -26.06
CA ASN A 264 18.55 5.92 -27.21
C ASN A 264 19.43 5.56 -28.43
N HIS A 265 18.77 5.06 -29.47
CA HIS A 265 19.30 4.64 -30.78
C HIS A 265 20.16 5.68 -31.56
N SER A 266 20.80 5.14 -32.61
CA SER A 266 21.29 5.72 -33.88
C SER A 266 22.67 6.40 -33.90
N LEU A 267 23.68 5.64 -34.34
CA LEU A 267 24.24 5.63 -35.70
C LEU A 267 24.80 4.23 -36.01
#